data_AF-E3EH55-F1
#
_entry.id   AF-E3EH55-F1
#
_cell.length_a   1.000
_cell.length_b   1.000
_cell.length_c   1.000
_cell.angle_alpha   90.00
_cell.angle_beta   90.00
_cell.angle_gamma   90.00
#
_symmetry.space_group_name_H-M   'P 1'
#
loop_
_entity.id
_entity.type
_entity.pdbx_description
1 polymer ?
#
loop_
_entity_poly.entity_id
_entity_poly.type
_entity_poly.pdbx_seq_one_letter_code
_entity_poly.pdbx_strand_id
1 'polypeptide(L)'
;MNGKGKSTLDRHVNKYDYDSPEKYLHDAREFLEKRPTSTTQTFVSNEGTYFRYDSATNEFGIINKYGGISTYFKPEDGLEYWLEQISLYSPK
;
A
#
# COMPACT_ATOMS: atom_id res chain seq x y z
N MET A 1 -30.45 -10.87 -10.59
CA MET A 1 -29.19 -10.45 -11.24
C MET A 1 -28.12 -10.30 -10.16
N ASN A 2 -27.03 -11.08 -10.25
CA ASN A 2 -25.97 -11.18 -9.25
C ASN A 2 -25.05 -9.95 -9.31
N GLY A 3 -25.17 -9.00 -8.38
CA GLY A 3 -24.27 -7.85 -8.24
C GLY A 3 -23.00 -8.20 -7.48
N LYS A 4 -22.19 -9.13 -7.98
CA LYS A 4 -20.83 -9.38 -7.47
C LYS A 4 -19.86 -8.46 -8.24
N GLY A 5 -19.24 -7.51 -7.55
CA GLY A 5 -18.10 -6.76 -8.12
C GLY A 5 -18.12 -5.24 -8.01
N LYS A 6 -18.71 -4.63 -6.98
CA LYS A 6 -18.30 -3.27 -6.60
C LYS A 6 -16.98 -3.38 -5.83
N SER A 7 -15.92 -3.50 -6.62
CA SER A 7 -14.54 -3.69 -6.18
C SER A 7 -14.12 -2.67 -5.14
N THR A 8 -13.33 -3.13 -4.17
CA THR A 8 -12.62 -2.35 -3.14
C THR A 8 -11.96 -1.06 -3.67
N LEU A 9 -11.73 -0.98 -4.98
CA LEU A 9 -11.21 0.17 -5.73
C LEU A 9 -12.04 1.45 -5.55
N ASP A 10 -13.36 1.43 -5.76
CA ASP A 10 -14.23 2.63 -5.62
C ASP A 10 -14.18 3.25 -4.21
N ARG A 11 -13.94 2.39 -3.21
CA ARG A 11 -13.91 2.76 -1.80
C ARG A 11 -12.56 3.38 -1.39
N HIS A 12 -11.49 3.10 -2.14
CA HIS A 12 -10.17 3.70 -1.92
C HIS A 12 -9.98 5.02 -2.67
N VAL A 13 -10.53 5.14 -3.89
CA VAL A 13 -10.41 6.35 -4.73
C VAL A 13 -10.95 7.60 -4.02
N ASN A 14 -12.11 7.49 -3.37
CA ASN A 14 -12.72 8.60 -2.60
C ASN A 14 -12.03 8.89 -1.25
N LYS A 15 -11.21 7.97 -0.72
CA LYS A 15 -10.57 8.12 0.59
C LYS A 15 -9.18 8.76 0.52
N TYR A 16 -8.52 8.70 -0.64
CA TYR A 16 -7.13 9.13 -0.80
C TYR A 16 -6.91 10.17 -1.92
N ASP A 17 -7.97 10.87 -2.34
CA ASP A 17 -7.89 12.02 -3.26
C ASP A 17 -7.30 11.70 -4.66
N TYR A 18 -7.57 10.50 -5.21
CA TYR A 18 -7.10 10.12 -6.54
C TYR A 18 -8.16 10.38 -7.62
N ASP A 19 -7.78 11.08 -8.70
CA ASP A 19 -8.69 11.41 -9.83
C ASP A 19 -9.15 10.19 -10.66
N SER A 20 -8.37 9.11 -10.71
CA SER A 20 -8.69 7.92 -11.50
C SER A 20 -8.03 6.64 -10.95
N PRO A 21 -8.72 5.48 -10.98
CA PRO A 21 -8.15 4.17 -10.66
C PRO A 21 -6.88 3.83 -11.46
N GLU A 22 -6.76 4.32 -12.69
CA GLU A 22 -5.62 4.04 -13.57
C GLU A 22 -4.35 4.74 -13.07
N LYS A 23 -4.48 6.01 -12.66
CA LYS A 23 -3.38 6.80 -12.09
C LYS A 23 -2.92 6.20 -10.76
N TYR A 24 -3.86 5.79 -9.92
CA TYR A 24 -3.56 5.06 -8.68
C TYR A 24 -2.74 3.78 -8.96
N LEU A 25 -3.15 2.96 -9.94
CA LEU A 25 -2.44 1.73 -10.28
C LEU A 25 -1.07 1.99 -10.88
N HIS A 26 -0.93 3.05 -11.68
CA HIS A 26 0.35 3.49 -12.22
C HIS A 26 1.31 3.87 -11.10
N ASP A 27 0.92 4.80 -10.22
CA ASP A 27 1.76 5.30 -9.13
C ASP A 27 2.10 4.17 -8.14
N ALA A 28 1.14 3.29 -7.85
CA ALA A 28 1.36 2.14 -6.99
C ALA A 28 2.36 1.14 -7.58
N ARG A 29 2.29 0.89 -8.89
CA ARG A 29 3.28 0.04 -9.59
C ARG A 29 4.66 0.69 -9.56
N GLU A 30 4.77 1.97 -9.92
CA GLU A 30 6.05 2.67 -9.87
C GLU A 30 6.65 2.62 -8.46
N PHE A 31 5.85 2.87 -7.42
CA PHE A 31 6.31 2.82 -6.03
C PHE A 31 6.76 1.42 -5.59
N LEU A 32 6.04 0.38 -5.98
CA LEU A 32 6.30 -0.99 -5.53
C LEU A 32 7.38 -1.68 -6.37
N GLU A 33 7.52 -1.34 -7.64
CA GLU A 33 8.53 -1.87 -8.57
C GLU A 33 9.85 -1.08 -8.53
N LYS A 34 9.85 0.20 -8.13
CA LYS A 34 11.10 0.97 -7.99
C LYS A 34 12.04 0.28 -7.02
N ARG A 35 13.35 0.34 -7.31
CA ARG A 35 14.37 -0.18 -6.39
C ARG A 35 14.23 0.54 -5.03
N PRO A 36 14.25 -0.20 -3.91
CA PRO A 36 14.24 0.41 -2.59
C PRO A 36 15.47 1.29 -2.41
N THR A 37 15.26 2.45 -1.80
CA THR A 37 16.29 3.42 -1.41
C THR A 37 16.67 3.21 0.05
N SER A 38 17.64 3.96 0.57
CA SER A 38 17.99 3.95 2.00
C SER A 38 16.86 4.42 2.92
N THR A 39 15.86 5.14 2.38
CA THR A 39 14.68 5.64 3.11
C THR A 39 13.48 4.71 3.03
N THR A 40 13.60 3.65 2.22
CA THR A 40 12.59 2.61 2.06
C THR A 40 12.73 1.56 3.16
N GLN A 41 11.65 1.32 3.89
CA GLN A 41 11.49 0.27 4.88
C GLN A 41 10.49 -0.76 4.39
N THR A 42 10.76 -2.04 4.68
CA THR A 42 9.93 -3.15 4.22
C THR A 42 9.84 -4.23 5.29
N PHE A 43 8.72 -4.94 5.35
CA PHE A 43 8.61 -6.19 6.10
C PHE A 43 7.58 -7.11 5.44
N VAL A 44 7.66 -8.40 5.76
CA VAL A 44 6.67 -9.39 5.33
C VAL A 44 5.98 -9.92 6.57
N SER A 45 4.65 -9.85 6.60
CA SER A 45 3.86 -10.40 7.70
C SER A 45 3.86 -11.93 7.70
N ASN A 46 3.46 -12.55 8.81
CA ASN A 46 3.29 -14.01 8.90
C ASN A 46 2.33 -14.58 7.84
N GLU A 47 1.36 -13.78 7.39
CA GLU A 47 0.39 -14.15 6.35
C GLU A 47 0.97 -14.04 4.92
N GLY A 48 2.25 -13.67 4.78
CA GLY A 48 2.92 -13.49 3.49
C GLY A 48 2.56 -12.19 2.78
N THR A 49 2.06 -11.19 3.51
CA THR A 49 1.77 -9.86 2.94
C THR A 49 3.02 -9.00 3.06
N TYR A 50 3.46 -8.43 1.94
CA TYR A 50 4.62 -7.55 1.86
C TYR A 50 4.19 -6.10 2.04
N PHE A 51 4.78 -5.45 3.03
CA PHE A 51 4.57 -4.06 3.38
C PHE A 51 5.80 -3.24 2.97
N ARG A 52 5.57 -2.07 2.40
CA ARG A 52 6.61 -1.13 2.00
C ARG A 52 6.21 0.29 2.36
N TYR A 53 7.16 1.02 2.92
CA TYR A 53 7.02 2.44 3.23
C TYR A 53 8.30 3.17 2.85
N ASP A 54 8.17 4.38 2.31
CA ASP A 54 9.31 5.26 2.03
C ASP A 54 9.13 6.57 2.80
N SER A 55 10.03 6.77 3.76
CA SER A 55 10.01 7.95 4.63
C SER A 55 10.36 9.25 3.91
N ALA A 56 11.01 9.20 2.73
CA ALA A 56 11.35 10.40 1.97
C ALA A 56 10.16 10.96 1.20
N THR A 57 9.35 10.08 0.60
CA THR A 57 8.18 10.46 -0.21
C THR A 57 6.86 10.35 0.55
N ASN A 58 6.93 9.83 1.78
CA ASN A 58 5.80 9.50 2.62
C ASN A 58 4.79 8.58 1.91
N GLU A 59 5.30 7.59 1.19
CA GLU A 59 4.51 6.65 0.42
C GLU A 59 4.43 5.31 1.14
N PHE A 60 3.23 4.74 1.20
CA PHE A 60 2.97 3.44 1.78
C PHE A 60 2.30 2.53 0.75
N GLY A 61 2.70 1.26 0.71
CA GLY A 61 2.13 0.27 -0.20
C GLY A 61 2.19 -1.14 0.36
N ILE A 62 1.24 -1.97 -0.07
CA ILE A 62 1.11 -3.37 0.34
C ILE A 62 0.89 -4.24 -0.88
N ILE A 63 1.62 -5.35 -0.93
CA ILE A 63 1.43 -6.45 -1.89
C ILE A 63 0.96 -7.68 -1.11
N ASN A 64 -0.15 -8.29 -1.54
CA ASN A 64 -0.60 -9.54 -0.94
C ASN A 64 0.29 -10.73 -1.32
N LYS A 65 0.10 -11.87 -0.65
CA LYS A 65 0.85 -13.10 -0.90
C LYS A 65 0.78 -13.66 -2.32
N TYR A 66 -0.18 -13.20 -3.13
CA TYR A 66 -0.34 -13.60 -4.54
C TYR A 66 0.35 -12.63 -5.51
N GLY A 67 1.06 -11.62 -5.01
CA GLY A 67 1.74 -10.62 -5.84
C GLY A 67 0.84 -9.48 -6.32
N GLY A 68 -0.42 -9.42 -5.88
CA GLY A 68 -1.32 -8.33 -6.23
C GLY A 68 -1.10 -7.10 -5.34
N ILE A 69 -1.07 -5.91 -5.94
CA ILE A 69 -1.08 -4.64 -5.20
C ILE A 69 -2.42 -4.54 -4.46
N SER A 70 -2.37 -4.58 -3.13
CA SER A 70 -3.56 -4.51 -2.28
C SER A 70 -3.91 -3.07 -1.93
N THR A 71 -2.91 -2.22 -1.69
CA THR A 71 -3.11 -0.84 -1.25
C THR A 71 -1.87 -0.01 -1.52
N TYR A 72 -2.06 1.27 -1.84
CA TYR A 72 -1.03 2.27 -1.97
C TYR A 72 -1.62 3.65 -1.64
N PHE A 73 -0.96 4.45 -0.81
CA PHE A 73 -1.37 5.82 -0.50
C PHE A 73 -0.26 6.55 0.27
N LYS A 74 -0.49 7.83 0.56
CA LYS A 74 0.38 8.62 1.44
C LYS A 74 -0.33 8.83 2.78
N PRO A 75 0.15 8.23 3.90
CA PRO A 75 -0.50 8.39 5.19
C PRO A 75 -0.34 9.82 5.72
N GLU A 76 -1.40 10.37 6.32
CA GLU A 76 -1.36 11.69 6.96
C GLU A 76 -0.38 11.71 8.15
N ASP A 77 -0.39 10.64 8.97
CA ASP A 77 0.49 10.48 10.15
C ASP A 77 1.91 10.01 9.79
N GLY A 78 2.17 9.78 8.50
CA GLY A 78 3.50 9.43 7.99
C GLY A 78 4.16 8.21 8.65
N LEU A 79 5.30 8.45 9.29
CA LEU A 79 6.09 7.39 9.93
C LEU A 79 5.35 6.73 11.10
N GLU A 80 4.48 7.46 11.80
CA GLU A 80 3.70 6.89 12.90
C GLU A 80 2.77 5.78 12.40
N TYR A 81 2.11 6.00 11.27
CA TYR A 81 1.31 4.98 10.60
C TYR A 81 2.15 3.75 10.27
N TRP A 82 3.37 3.93 9.75
CA TRP A 82 4.27 2.83 9.44
C TRP A 82 4.66 2.00 10.68
N LEU A 83 5.00 2.65 11.78
CA LEU A 83 5.34 2.00 13.04
C LEU A 83 4.14 1.20 13.60
N GLU A 84 2.93 1.73 13.46
CA GLU A 84 1.71 1.00 13.82
C GLU A 84 1.55 -0.27 12.97
N GLN A 85 1.78 -0.19 11.64
CA GLN A 85 1.71 -1.37 10.78
C GLN A 85 2.74 -2.44 11.16
N ILE A 86 3.97 -2.04 11.50
CA ILE A 86 4.98 -2.96 12.04
C ILE A 86 4.47 -3.61 13.32
N SER A 87 3.96 -2.82 14.27
CA SER A 87 3.48 -3.35 15.55
C SER A 87 2.32 -4.34 15.40
N LEU A 88 1.46 -4.14 14.40
CA LEU A 88 0.28 -4.98 14.16
C LEU A 88 0.59 -6.24 13.34
N TYR A 89 1.45 -6.12 12.34
CA TYR A 89 1.61 -7.13 11.30
C TYR A 89 3.01 -7.71 11.17
N SER A 90 4.04 -7.10 11.78
CA SER A 90 5.38 -7.68 11.77
C SER A 90 5.37 -9.01 12.52
N PRO A 91 6.02 -10.05 11.97
CA PRO A 91 6.26 -11.28 12.70
C PRO A 91 6.99 -10.96 14.01
N LYS A 92 6.54 -11.59 15.09
CA LYS A 92 7.14 -11.52 16.43
C LYS A 92 8.15 -12.63 16.64
#